data_AF-A0A494RMT5-F1
#
_entry.id   AF-A0A494RMT5-F1
#
_cell.length_a   1.000
_cell.length_b   1.000
_cell.length_c   1.000
_cell.angle_alpha   90.00
_cell.angle_beta   90.00
_cell.angle_gamma   90.00
#
_symmetry.space_group_name_H-M   'P 1'
#
loop_
_entity.id
_entity.type
_entity.pdbx_description
1 polymer ?
#
loop_
_entity_poly.entity_id
_entity_poly.type
_entity_poly.pdbx_seq_one_letter_code
_entity_poly.pdbx_strand_id
1 'polypeptide(L)' 'MPGKALQAKVGGSATLRCAFTAGTPANCVIVAEAPVGYGFGMEALRSMRAARAESSTNGDRTFSFDFEIR' A
#
# COMPACT_ATOMS: atom_id res chain seq x y z
N MET A 1 27.74 -16.15 3.60
CA MET A 1 26.92 -16.62 2.46
C MET A 1 25.47 -16.21 2.71
N PRO A 2 24.92 -15.21 1.99
CA PRO A 2 23.62 -14.64 2.32
C PRO A 2 22.48 -15.47 1.71
N GLY A 3 22.22 -16.63 2.32
CA GLY A 3 21.37 -17.67 1.76
C GLY A 3 19.92 -17.68 2.19
N LYS A 4 19.36 -16.70 2.91
CA LYS A 4 17.95 -16.79 3.40
C LYS A 4 17.09 -15.52 3.37
N ALA A 5 17.59 -14.37 2.93
CA ALA A 5 16.76 -13.14 2.83
C ALA A 5 16.16 -12.88 1.44
N LEU A 6 16.58 -13.64 0.41
CA LEU A 6 15.92 -13.73 -0.91
C LEU A 6 14.76 -14.76 -0.94
N GLN A 7 14.43 -15.40 0.20
CA GLN A 7 13.72 -16.69 0.19
C GLN A 7 12.23 -16.67 0.58
N ALA A 8 11.61 -15.53 0.89
CA ALA A 8 10.19 -15.51 1.23
C ALA A 8 9.32 -15.16 0.02
N LYS A 9 9.37 -15.99 -1.03
CA LYS A 9 8.52 -15.95 -2.24
C LYS A 9 7.01 -15.90 -1.96
N VAL A 10 6.50 -14.79 -1.44
CA VAL A 10 5.09 -14.54 -1.18
C VAL A 10 4.72 -13.21 -1.81
N GLY A 11 4.13 -13.27 -3.00
CA GLY A 11 3.59 -12.12 -3.68
C GLY A 11 2.20 -11.84 -3.13
N GLY A 12 1.86 -10.56 -3.02
CA GLY A 12 0.56 -10.15 -2.49
C GLY A 12 0.07 -8.87 -3.16
N SER A 13 -1.23 -8.64 -3.16
CA SER A 13 -1.84 -7.39 -3.58
C SER A 13 -2.58 -6.75 -2.42
N ALA A 14 -2.42 -5.46 -2.24
CA ALA A 14 -3.19 -4.69 -1.25
C ALA A 14 -3.84 -3.50 -1.94
N THR A 15 -5.17 -3.42 -1.84
CA THR A 15 -5.95 -2.29 -2.31
C THR A 15 -6.32 -1.40 -1.13
N LEU A 16 -5.94 -0.14 -1.23
CA LEU A 16 -6.23 0.91 -0.26
C LEU A 16 -7.10 1.97 -0.91
N ARG A 17 -8.04 2.53 -0.14
CA ARG A 17 -8.78 3.71 -0.53
C ARG A 17 -8.44 4.85 0.42
N CYS A 18 -7.99 5.96 -0.12
CA CYS A 18 -7.61 7.15 0.63
C CYS A 18 -8.35 8.36 0.09
N ALA A 19 -8.82 9.23 1.00
CA ALA A 19 -9.41 10.51 0.64
C ALA A 19 -8.31 11.57 0.62
N PHE A 20 -8.00 12.11 -0.56
CA PHE A 20 -6.98 13.16 -0.68
C PHE A 20 -7.61 14.54 -0.54
N THR A 21 -6.96 15.40 0.25
CA THR A 21 -7.33 16.80 0.42
C THR A 21 -6.08 17.66 0.26
N ALA A 22 -6.04 18.46 -0.80
CA ALA A 22 -4.93 19.28 -1.25
C ALA A 22 -3.59 18.50 -1.31
N GLY A 23 -3.61 17.27 -1.82
CA GLY A 23 -2.44 16.38 -1.87
C GLY A 23 -2.08 15.66 -0.57
N THR A 24 -2.84 15.89 0.51
CA THR A 24 -2.67 15.17 1.78
C THR A 24 -3.62 13.97 1.85
N PRO A 25 -3.11 12.74 2.04
CA PRO A 25 -3.96 11.56 2.26
C PRO A 25 -4.59 11.61 3.65
N ALA A 26 -5.92 11.54 3.69
CA ALA A 26 -6.75 11.40 4.88
C ALA A 26 -7.65 10.17 4.75
N ASN A 27 -8.13 9.63 5.88
CA ASN A 27 -9.09 8.51 5.92
C ASN A 27 -8.71 7.29 5.05
N CYS A 28 -7.43 6.94 5.01
CA CYS A 28 -6.97 5.74 4.30
C CYS A 28 -7.48 4.46 4.97
N VAL A 29 -8.16 3.62 4.19
CA VAL A 29 -8.70 2.33 4.62
C VAL A 29 -8.25 1.23 3.66
N ILE A 30 -8.05 0.02 4.20
CA ILE A 30 -7.78 -1.17 3.42
C ILE A 30 -9.11 -1.71 2.90
N VAL A 31 -9.26 -1.73 1.57
CA VAL A 31 -10.46 -2.27 0.90
C VAL A 31 -10.23 -3.70 0.44
N ALA A 32 -8.99 -4.08 0.12
CA ALA A 32 -8.64 -5.46 -0.14
C ALA A 32 -7.19 -5.74 0.28
N GLU A 33 -6.92 -6.96 0.73
CA GLU A 33 -5.58 -7.46 0.99
C GLU A 33 -5.54 -8.93 0.56
N ALA A 34 -4.52 -9.34 -0.16
CA ALA A 34 -4.33 -10.71 -0.61
C ALA A 34 -2.84 -11.06 -0.57
N PRO A 35 -2.41 -12.09 0.18
CA PRO A 35 -3.20 -12.84 1.16
C PRO A 35 -3.60 -11.99 2.37
N VAL A 36 -4.87 -12.07 2.78
CA VAL A 36 -5.37 -11.41 4.00
C VAL A 36 -4.62 -11.91 5.23
N GLY A 37 -4.26 -11.00 6.13
CA GLY A 37 -3.66 -11.35 7.43
C GLY A 37 -2.13 -11.45 7.42
N TYR A 38 -1.47 -11.11 6.31
CA TYR A 38 -0.01 -11.03 6.24
C TYR A 38 0.53 -9.64 6.60
N GLY A 39 -0.35 -8.64 6.71
CA GLY A 39 0.03 -7.27 7.10
C GLY A 39 0.40 -6.39 5.91
N PHE A 40 0.13 -6.82 4.68
CA PHE A 40 0.38 -6.02 3.47
C PHE A 40 -0.41 -4.72 3.48
N GLY A 41 -1.65 -4.73 4.00
CA GLY A 41 -2.45 -3.53 4.14
C GLY A 41 -1.84 -2.50 5.10
N MET A 42 -1.18 -2.95 6.17
CA MET A 42 -0.51 -2.04 7.12
C MET A 42 0.78 -1.44 6.54
N GLU A 43 1.57 -2.23 5.83
CA GLU A 43 2.76 -1.75 5.13
C GLU A 43 2.40 -0.77 4.01
N ALA A 44 1.34 -1.09 3.25
CA ALA A 44 0.82 -0.21 2.22
C ALA A 44 0.26 1.09 2.83
N LEU A 45 -0.46 1.04 3.97
CA LEU A 45 -0.92 2.23 4.70
C LEU A 45 0.25 3.10 5.16
N ARG A 46 1.31 2.49 5.69
CA ARG A 46 2.51 3.22 6.14
C ARG A 46 3.21 3.89 4.95
N SER A 47 3.32 3.17 3.83
CA SER A 47 3.87 3.69 2.58
C SER A 47 3.03 4.85 2.03
N MET A 48 1.70 4.74 2.08
CA MET A 48 0.80 5.82 1.68
C MET A 48 0.85 7.04 2.60
N ARG A 49 1.06 6.86 3.91
CA ARG A 49 1.29 7.98 4.83
C ARG A 49 2.59 8.74 4.53
N ALA A 50 3.61 8.03 4.04
CA ALA A 50 4.86 8.64 3.60
C ALA A 50 4.77 9.22 2.18
N ALA A 51 3.87 8.68 1.35
CA ALA A 51 3.60 9.19 0.01
C ALA A 51 2.91 10.55 0.09
N ARG A 52 3.48 11.54 -0.59
CA ARG A 52 2.84 12.84 -0.82
C ARG A 52 2.35 12.85 -2.26
N ALA A 53 1.06 13.13 -2.44
CA ALA A 53 0.53 13.38 -3.78
C ALA A 53 0.76 14.84 -4.16
N GLU A 54 0.57 15.15 -5.43
CA GLU A 54 0.54 16.53 -5.88
C GLU A 54 -0.61 17.28 -5.20
N SER A 55 -0.41 18.57 -4.92
CA SER A 55 -1.40 19.44 -4.26
C SER A 55 -2.72 19.59 -5.05
N SER A 56 -2.70 19.23 -6.34
CA SER A 56 -3.86 19.13 -7.22
C SER A 56 -4.70 17.87 -6.99
N THR A 57 -4.21 16.90 -6.19
CA THR A 57 -4.90 15.64 -5.92
C THR A 57 -5.94 15.84 -4.81
N ASN A 58 -7.22 15.82 -5.19
CA ASN A 58 -8.37 15.82 -4.29
C ASN A 58 -9.31 14.65 -4.59
N GLY A 59 -10.06 14.22 -3.58
CA GLY A 59 -11.13 13.21 -3.69
C GLY A 59 -10.72 11.80 -3.27
N ASP A 60 -11.64 10.86 -3.36
CA ASP A 60 -11.40 9.45 -3.04
C ASP A 60 -10.58 8.78 -4.14
N ARG A 61 -9.41 8.25 -3.78
CA ARG A 61 -8.48 7.60 -4.68
C ARG A 61 -8.19 6.19 -4.18
N THR A 62 -8.29 5.23 -5.10
CA THR A 62 -7.97 3.82 -4.83
C THR A 62 -6.58 3.51 -5.37
N PHE A 63 -5.74 2.90 -4.54
CA PHE A 63 -4.38 2.48 -4.88
C PHE A 63 -4.29 0.98 -4.69
N SER A 64 -3.81 0.29 -5.73
CA SER A 64 -3.45 -1.12 -5.65
C SER A 64 -1.93 -1.22 -5.60
N PHE A 65 -1.43 -1.92 -4.60
CA PHE A 65 -0.02 -2.26 -4.44
C PHE A 65 0.15 -3.72 -4.76
N ASP A 66 0.81 -4.02 -5.87
CA ASP A 66 1.22 -5.36 -6.25
C ASP A 66 2.65 -5.58 -5.76
N PHE A 67 2.80 -6.44 -4.75
CA PHE A 67 4.08 -6.84 -4.21
C PHE A 67 4.58 -8.05 -5.00
N GLU A 68 5.37 -7.79 -6.06
CA GLU A 68 6.07 -8.84 -6.80
C GLU A 68 7.29 -9.34 -6.03
N ILE A 69 7.52 -10.65 -6.02
CA ILE A 69 8.73 -11.25 -5.45
C ILE A 69 9.76 -11.34 -6.56
N ARG A 70 10.83 -10.54 -6.50
CA ARG A 70 11.97 -10.63 -7.43
C ARG A 70 13.15 -11.37 -6.81
#